data_AF-A0A3A0G3A8-F1
#
_entry.id   AF-A0A3A0G3A8-F1
#
_cell.length_a   1.000
_cell.length_b   1.000
_cell.length_c   1.000
_cell.angle_alpha   90.00
_cell.angle_beta   90.00
_cell.angle_gamma   90.00
#
_symmetry.space_group_name_H-M   'P 1'
#
loop_
_entity.id
_entity.type
_entity.pdbx_description
1 polymer ?
#
loop_
_entity_poly.entity_id
_entity_poly.type
_entity_poly.pdbx_seq_one_letter_code
_entity_poly.pdbx_strand_id
1 'polypeptide(L)'
;EQVFKDRSFESVSEIREAVIEAGLKRIRPCLMTISTTVFGLMPIFWTSGRGSDVMQPMAIPSIGGMAISLITLFIVPCLFCAVEEWKWSRERFSENR
;
A
#
# COMPACT_ATOMS: atom_id res chain seq x y z
N GLU A 1 -10.58 1.36 -15.63
CA GLU A 1 -11.17 2.51 -16.35
C GLU A 1 -12.71 2.51 -16.47
N GLN A 2 -13.50 1.84 -15.60
CA GLN A 2 -14.98 1.83 -15.77
C GLN A 2 -15.84 1.87 -14.50
N VAL A 3 -15.28 2.07 -13.30
CA VAL A 3 -16.08 2.13 -12.05
C VAL A 3 -16.31 3.57 -11.56
N PHE A 4 -15.62 4.56 -12.15
CA PHE A 4 -15.50 5.90 -11.58
C PHE A 4 -16.40 6.97 -12.20
N LYS A 5 -17.42 6.58 -12.97
CA LYS A 5 -18.27 7.54 -13.70
C LYS A 5 -19.71 7.66 -13.18
N ASP A 6 -20.11 6.87 -12.18
CA ASP A 6 -21.53 6.82 -11.78
C ASP A 6 -21.76 6.49 -10.29
N ARG A 7 -20.99 7.09 -9.37
CA ARG A 7 -21.44 7.20 -7.97
C ARG A 7 -21.33 8.64 -7.50
N SER A 8 -22.48 9.26 -7.32
CA SER A 8 -22.67 10.37 -6.39
C SER A 8 -22.29 9.87 -5.00
N PHE A 9 -21.15 10.30 -4.47
CA PHE A 9 -20.78 10.02 -3.08
C PHE A 9 -21.69 10.84 -2.17
N GLU A 10 -22.85 10.28 -1.80
CA GLU A 10 -23.86 10.96 -0.98
C GLU A 10 -23.62 10.78 0.54
N SER A 11 -22.64 9.97 0.94
CA SER A 11 -22.35 9.63 2.34
C SER A 11 -20.85 9.50 2.64
N VAL A 12 -20.43 9.98 3.81
CA VAL A 12 -19.07 9.78 4.37
C VAL A 12 -18.71 8.29 4.46
N SER A 13 -19.69 7.39 4.59
CA SER A 13 -19.42 5.96 4.63
C SER A 13 -18.99 5.40 3.28
N GLU A 14 -19.57 5.87 2.17
CA GLU A 14 -19.18 5.42 0.83
C GLU A 14 -17.76 5.90 0.47
N ILE A 15 -17.39 7.11 0.91
CA ILE A 15 -16.03 7.64 0.76
C ILE A 15 -15.04 6.73 1.52
N ARG A 16 -15.30 6.41 2.80
CA ARG A 16 -14.45 5.50 3.58
C ARG A 16 -14.35 4.11 2.94
N GLU A 17 -15.45 3.57 2.44
CA GLU A 17 -15.49 2.24 1.84
C GLU A 17 -14.72 2.18 0.52
N ALA A 18 -14.88 3.21 -0.34
CA ALA A 18 -14.11 3.35 -1.58
C ALA A 18 -12.60 3.47 -1.32
N VAL A 19 -12.20 4.22 -0.28
CA VAL A 19 -10.78 4.34 0.08
C VAL A 19 -10.22 3.04 0.66
N ILE A 20 -10.98 2.32 1.48
CA ILE A 20 -10.56 1.00 1.97
C ILE A 20 -10.41 0.01 0.81
N GLU A 21 -11.34 0.00 -0.14
CA GLU A 21 -11.26 -0.86 -1.32
C GLU A 21 -10.05 -0.52 -2.20
N ALA A 22 -9.76 0.78 -2.37
CA ALA A 22 -8.58 1.26 -3.09
C ALA A 22 -7.27 0.86 -2.39
N GLY A 23 -7.21 0.95 -1.05
CA GLY A 23 -6.07 0.52 -0.26
C GLY A 23 -5.83 -0.99 -0.33
N LEU A 24 -6.89 -1.79 -0.20
CA LEU A 24 -6.81 -3.26 -0.26
C LEU A 24 -6.31 -3.78 -1.61
N LYS A 25 -6.67 -3.13 -2.72
CA LYS A 25 -6.18 -3.48 -4.08
C LYS A 25 -4.66 -3.33 -4.22
N ARG A 26 -4.01 -2.47 -3.44
CA ARG A 26 -2.57 -2.22 -3.47
C ARG A 26 -1.82 -3.11 -2.46
N ILE A 27 -2.38 -3.28 -1.26
CA ILE A 27 -1.75 -4.06 -0.17
C ILE A 27 -1.61 -5.54 -0.54
N ARG A 28 -2.60 -6.12 -1.24
CA ARG A 28 -2.56 -7.54 -1.69
C ARG A 28 -1.32 -7.86 -2.54
N PRO A 29 -1.04 -7.14 -3.65
CA PRO A 29 0.19 -7.31 -4.44
C PRO A 29 1.49 -7.17 -3.65
N CYS A 30 1.55 -6.24 -2.70
CA CYS A 30 2.78 -5.98 -1.96
C CYS A 30 3.07 -7.09 -0.94
N LEU A 31 2.03 -7.55 -0.22
CA LEU A 31 2.12 -8.71 0.67
C LEU A 31 2.49 -9.98 -0.09
N MET A 32 1.95 -10.18 -1.30
CA MET A 32 2.29 -11.31 -2.15
C MET A 32 3.78 -11.31 -2.48
N THR A 33 4.31 -10.16 -2.95
CA THR A 33 5.72 -10.04 -3.34
C THR A 33 6.67 -10.30 -2.19
N ILE A 34 6.38 -9.74 -1.00
CA ILE A 34 7.21 -9.91 0.19
C ILE A 34 7.16 -11.35 0.66
N SER A 35 5.97 -11.95 0.69
CA SER A 35 5.82 -13.35 1.06
C SER A 35 6.63 -14.24 0.11
N THR A 36 6.50 -14.06 -1.20
CA THR A 36 7.28 -14.80 -2.20
C THR A 36 8.78 -14.59 -2.03
N THR A 37 9.23 -13.37 -1.72
CA THR A 37 10.65 -13.06 -1.50
C THR A 37 11.17 -13.75 -0.24
N VAL A 38 10.43 -13.68 0.86
CA VAL A 38 10.78 -14.36 2.11
C VAL A 38 10.81 -15.88 1.90
N PHE A 39 9.81 -16.46 1.23
CA PHE A 39 9.79 -17.89 0.92
C PHE A 39 10.92 -18.32 -0.02
N GLY A 40 11.24 -17.50 -1.04
CA GLY A 40 12.31 -17.78 -1.99
C GLY A 40 13.71 -17.65 -1.39
N LEU A 41 13.89 -16.77 -0.41
CA LEU A 41 15.17 -16.54 0.26
C LEU A 41 15.34 -17.37 1.55
N MET A 42 14.26 -17.92 2.11
CA MET A 42 14.28 -18.81 3.27
C MET A 42 15.31 -19.95 3.18
N PRO A 43 15.45 -20.70 2.06
CA PRO A 43 16.46 -21.76 1.96
C PRO A 43 17.90 -21.21 1.85
N ILE A 44 18.06 -20.01 1.30
CA ILE A 44 19.38 -19.35 1.16
C ILE A 44 19.93 -18.93 2.52
N PHE A 45 19.05 -18.50 3.45
CA PHE A 45 19.47 -18.22 4.83
C PHE A 45 19.84 -19.47 5.62
N TRP A 46 19.26 -20.63 5.30
CA TRP A 46 19.54 -21.89 6.01
C TRP A 46 20.85 -22.56 5.53
N THR A 47 21.24 -22.35 4.27
CA THR A 47 22.46 -22.90 3.70
C THR A 47 23.63 -21.92 3.81
N SER A 48 24.47 -22.11 4.84
CA SER A 48 25.72 -21.36 5.01
C SER A 48 26.86 -21.95 4.15
N GLY A 49 26.60 -22.12 2.86
CA GLY A 49 27.54 -22.71 1.88
C GLY A 49 28.33 -21.65 1.10
N ARG A 50 29.47 -22.06 0.49
CA ARG A 50 30.32 -21.21 -0.38
C ARG A 50 29.47 -20.55 -1.49
N GLY A 51 29.08 -19.30 -1.29
CA GLY A 51 28.13 -18.57 -2.15
C GLY A 51 27.16 -17.66 -1.37
N SER A 52 26.96 -17.89 -0.06
CA SER A 52 26.16 -16.99 0.79
C SER A 52 26.81 -15.62 1.00
N ASP A 53 28.14 -15.56 1.07
CA ASP A 53 28.91 -14.31 1.27
C ASP A 53 28.69 -13.27 0.16
N VAL A 54 28.34 -13.71 -1.06
CA VAL A 54 28.01 -12.82 -2.20
C VAL A 54 26.51 -12.58 -2.36
N MET A 55 25.66 -13.51 -1.90
CA MET A 55 24.20 -13.42 -2.07
C MET A 55 23.51 -12.64 -0.93
N GLN A 56 24.01 -12.74 0.30
CA GLN A 56 23.53 -11.95 1.44
C GLN A 56 23.58 -10.42 1.20
N PRO A 57 24.68 -9.82 0.71
CA PRO A 57 24.73 -8.37 0.49
C PRO A 57 23.81 -7.87 -0.62
N MET A 58 23.31 -8.75 -1.50
CA MET A 58 22.30 -8.42 -2.51
C MET A 58 20.87 -8.56 -1.97
N ALA A 59 20.63 -9.57 -1.13
CA ALA A 59 19.32 -9.89 -0.58
C ALA A 59 18.88 -8.92 0.53
N ILE A 60 19.79 -8.56 1.44
CA ILE A 60 19.50 -7.68 2.59
C ILE A 60 18.95 -6.30 2.16
N PRO A 61 19.61 -5.54 1.26
CA PRO A 61 19.08 -4.25 0.82
C PRO A 61 17.80 -4.39 -0.03
N SER A 62 17.64 -5.48 -0.77
CA SER A 62 16.41 -5.73 -1.55
C SER A 62 15.19 -5.90 -0.64
N ILE A 63 15.32 -6.65 0.45
CA ILE A 63 14.25 -6.80 1.45
C ILE A 63 13.97 -5.45 2.15
N GLY A 64 15.02 -4.71 2.51
CA GLY A 64 14.87 -3.38 3.12
C GLY A 64 14.16 -2.38 2.20
N GLY A 65 14.50 -2.35 0.91
CA GLY A 65 13.87 -1.50 -0.09
C GLY A 65 12.40 -1.85 -0.32
N MET A 66 12.06 -3.13 -0.35
CA MET A 66 10.65 -3.58 -0.43
C MET A 66 9.85 -3.15 0.81
N ALA A 67 10.44 -3.18 2.00
CA ALA A 67 9.79 -2.70 3.23
C ALA A 67 9.55 -1.18 3.19
N ILE A 68 10.48 -0.39 2.65
CA ILE A 68 10.29 1.06 2.45
C ILE A 68 9.19 1.33 1.42
N SER A 69 9.13 0.52 0.35
CA SER A 69 8.11 0.61 -0.68
C SER A 69 6.70 0.35 -0.12
N LEU A 70 6.54 -0.59 0.82
CA LEU A 70 5.29 -0.79 1.56
C LEU A 70 4.82 0.46 2.29
N ILE A 71 5.72 1.12 3.02
CA ILE A 71 5.39 2.32 3.80
C ILE A 71 4.87 3.40 2.84
N THR A 72 5.54 3.60 1.71
CA THR A 72 5.13 4.56 0.68
C THR A 72 3.77 4.19 0.06
N LEU A 73 3.57 2.90 -0.22
CA LEU A 73 2.32 2.37 -0.77
C LEU A 73 1.15 2.46 0.21
N PHE A 74 1.41 2.54 1.52
CA PHE A 74 0.42 2.81 2.57
C PHE A 74 0.16 4.31 2.75
N ILE A 75 1.21 5.14 2.59
CA ILE A 75 1.09 6.61 2.63
C ILE A 75 0.14 7.12 1.54
N VAL A 76 0.23 6.61 0.31
CA VAL A 76 -0.62 7.07 -0.81
C VAL A 76 -2.14 6.96 -0.51
N PRO A 77 -2.70 5.80 -0.13
CA PRO A 77 -4.11 5.68 0.21
C PRO A 77 -4.48 6.47 1.48
N CYS A 78 -3.59 6.53 2.50
CA CYS A 78 -3.81 7.38 3.67
C CYS A 78 -3.91 8.87 3.32
N LEU A 79 -3.01 9.35 2.46
CA LEU A 79 -2.96 10.75 2.03
C LEU A 79 -4.18 11.09 1.16
N PHE A 80 -4.59 10.18 0.29
CA PHE A 80 -5.82 10.33 -0.49
C PHE A 80 -7.05 10.42 0.42
N CYS A 81 -7.14 9.53 1.43
CA CYS A 81 -8.20 9.55 2.45
C CYS A 81 -8.26 10.89 3.18
N ALA A 82 -7.12 11.40 3.62
CA ALA A 82 -7.02 12.66 4.35
C ALA A 82 -7.41 13.87 3.47
N VAL A 83 -7.05 13.85 2.18
CA VAL A 83 -7.42 14.90 1.23
C VAL A 83 -8.92 14.91 0.95
N GLU A 84 -9.54 13.74 0.76
CA GLU A 84 -11.00 13.66 0.58
C GLU A 84 -11.76 14.12 1.82
N GLU A 85 -11.33 13.70 3.02
CA GLU A 85 -11.96 14.10 4.28
C GLU A 85 -11.84 15.62 4.52
N TRP A 86 -10.67 16.21 4.22
CA TRP A 86 -10.47 17.66 4.26
C TRP A 86 -11.35 18.42 3.25
N LYS A 87 -11.55 17.87 2.06
CA LYS A 87 -12.37 18.50 1.03
C LYS A 87 -13.85 18.48 1.43
N TRP A 88 -14.35 17.36 1.95
CA TRP A 88 -15.72 17.24 2.46
C TRP A 88 -15.98 18.17 3.66
N SER A 89 -15.02 18.27 4.60
CA SER A 89 -15.10 19.20 5.73
C SER A 89 -15.16 20.67 5.28
N ARG A 90 -14.46 21.02 4.19
CA ARG A 90 -14.43 22.39 3.66
C ARG A 90 -15.70 22.77 2.89
N GLU A 91 -16.33 21.84 2.19
CA GLU A 91 -17.62 22.05 1.50
C GLU A 91 -18.77 22.24 2.49
N ARG A 92 -18.82 21.45 3.58
CA ARG A 92 -19.80 21.58 4.68
C ARG A 92 -19.74 22.95 5.37
N PHE A 93 -18.56 23.56 5.41
CA PHE A 93 -18.35 24.90 5.99
C PHE A 93 -18.78 26.04 5.05
N SER A 94 -18.89 25.80 3.74
CA SER A 94 -19.36 26.82 2.78
C SER A 94 -20.88 26.86 2.66
N GLU A 95 -21.56 25.72 2.88
CA GLU A 95 -23.03 25.63 2.80
C GLU A 95 -23.73 26.11 4.09
N ASN A 96 -22.98 26.36 5.17
CA ASN A 96 -23.50 26.90 6.43
C ASN A 96 -23.22 28.41 6.58
N ARG A 97 -22.99 29.13 5.48
CA ARG A 97 -22.89 30.60 5.43
C ARG A 97 -23.86 31.19 4.42
#